data_AF-A0A5J4KG85-F1
#
_entry.id   AF-A0A5J4KG85-F1
#
_cell.length_a   1.000
_cell.length_b   1.000
_cell.length_c   1.000
_cell.angle_alpha   90.00
_cell.angle_beta   90.00
_cell.angle_gamma   90.00
#
_symmetry.space_group_name_H-M   'P 1'
#
loop_
_entity.id
_entity.type
_entity.pdbx_description
1 polymer ?
#
loop_
_entity_poly.entity_id
_entity_poly.type
_entity_poly.pdbx_seq_one_letter_code
_entity_poly.pdbx_strand_id
1 'polypeptide(L)'
;MEQPALLSIIRTETNYRFRLDLPDGPTGQEYSTDLTPDQRERLRRALHTVVQAGQTGDGRRQTAKPGPTNDALLSLGRFLFDSLLPAPLQEMVRRLDSALLISTNTPDIPWELLFDNNNKSRRYLCQALSVGRSLLQDRESTQRAASLDRVTRNKANKRDTQGLSVLFLVNPTSDRPGAEEEVASLCTGLPESVTRIILYRQQANQLEMRVRMSTDAPHVLHYAGPMPVMNSNDEPALALGGNARLDGAALEQLFQGLPKHPLVFLSYHEEERPTRAATGMLTNGQDRDERAEQLAGAILAAGAGAVVIERWPIPAARAREFMMLFYQDIADGVAVGESVTAVRVSP
;
A
#
# COMPACT_ATOMS: atom_id res chain seq x y z
N MET A 1 -19.96 6.04 6.81
CA MET A 1 -19.01 6.47 5.75
C MET A 1 -19.75 6.35 4.45
N GLU A 2 -19.51 7.27 3.51
CA GLU A 2 -19.98 7.11 2.13
C GLU A 2 -19.34 5.84 1.56
N GLN A 3 -20.11 5.07 0.81
CA GLN A 3 -19.58 3.89 0.14
C GLN A 3 -18.55 4.36 -0.90
N PRO A 4 -17.40 3.68 -1.06
CA PRO A 4 -16.45 4.05 -2.10
C PRO A 4 -16.98 3.65 -3.48
N ALA A 5 -16.56 4.37 -4.52
CA ALA A 5 -16.68 3.90 -5.89
C ALA A 5 -15.77 2.69 -6.12
N LEU A 6 -16.17 1.76 -6.99
CA LEU A 6 -15.41 0.55 -7.30
C LEU A 6 -15.07 0.49 -8.79
N LEU A 7 -13.79 0.55 -9.12
CA LEU A 7 -13.28 0.30 -10.47
C LEU A 7 -12.78 -1.14 -10.57
N SER A 8 -13.54 -1.98 -11.26
CA SER A 8 -13.16 -3.36 -11.61
C SER A 8 -12.38 -3.35 -12.93
N ILE A 9 -11.20 -3.96 -12.96
CA ILE A 9 -10.32 -4.05 -14.13
C ILE A 9 -9.86 -5.49 -14.34
N ILE A 10 -10.42 -6.16 -15.34
CA ILE A 10 -10.09 -7.54 -15.68
C ILE A 10 -9.38 -7.59 -17.02
N ARG A 11 -8.15 -8.09 -17.02
CA ARG A 11 -7.42 -8.41 -18.24
C ARG A 11 -7.65 -9.87 -18.64
N THR A 12 -7.96 -10.08 -19.91
CA THR A 12 -7.97 -11.38 -20.56
C THR A 12 -7.10 -11.28 -21.81
N GLU A 13 -5.91 -11.89 -21.76
CA GLU A 13 -4.87 -11.78 -22.80
C GLU A 13 -4.45 -10.33 -23.10
N THR A 14 -5.08 -9.73 -24.11
CA THR A 14 -4.82 -8.38 -24.62
C THR A 14 -5.98 -7.42 -24.39
N ASN A 15 -7.14 -7.96 -24.02
CA ASN A 15 -8.36 -7.21 -23.75
C ASN A 15 -8.40 -6.82 -22.28
N TYR A 16 -8.64 -5.55 -22.01
CA TYR A 16 -8.92 -5.03 -20.68
C TYR A 16 -10.39 -4.65 -20.60
N ARG A 17 -11.08 -5.18 -19.59
CA ARG A 17 -12.48 -4.88 -19.30
C ARG A 17 -12.57 -4.08 -18.03
N PHE A 18 -13.30 -2.99 -18.10
CA PHE A 18 -13.45 -2.01 -17.05
C PHE A 18 -14.91 -1.88 -16.67
N ARG A 19 -15.19 -1.78 -15.38
CA ARG A 19 -16.51 -1.39 -14.86
C ARG A 19 -16.31 -0.46 -13.67
N LEU A 20 -16.96 0.69 -13.70
CA LEU A 20 -16.96 1.64 -12.59
C LEU A 20 -18.35 1.66 -11.94
N ASP A 21 -18.44 1.11 -10.74
CA ASP A 21 -19.65 1.10 -9.92
C ASP A 21 -19.63 2.29 -8.95
N LEU A 22 -20.66 3.15 -8.99
CA LEU A 22 -20.78 4.33 -8.13
C LEU A 22 -21.57 3.99 -6.85
N PRO A 23 -21.30 4.66 -5.71
CA PRO A 23 -21.80 4.24 -4.40
C PRO A 23 -23.31 4.21 -4.20
N ASP A 24 -24.09 4.89 -5.03
CA ASP A 24 -25.57 4.81 -5.06
C ASP A 24 -26.09 4.80 -6.51
N GLY A 25 -25.21 4.46 -7.47
CA GLY A 25 -25.53 4.46 -8.89
C GLY A 25 -26.11 3.13 -9.37
N PRO A 26 -26.71 3.09 -10.56
CA PRO A 26 -26.94 1.82 -11.25
C PRO A 26 -25.60 1.10 -11.43
N THR A 27 -25.64 -0.22 -11.58
CA THR A 27 -24.46 -1.02 -11.93
C THR A 27 -23.73 -0.39 -13.11
N GLY A 28 -22.42 -0.24 -12.97
CA GLY A 28 -21.59 0.42 -13.97
C GLY A 28 -21.70 -0.29 -15.32
N GLN A 29 -21.69 0.51 -16.39
CA GLN A 29 -21.54 -0.03 -17.74
C GLN A 29 -20.14 -0.65 -17.90
N GLU A 30 -20.08 -1.80 -18.56
CA GLU A 30 -18.82 -2.45 -18.91
C GLU A 30 -18.23 -1.82 -20.18
N TYR A 31 -16.95 -1.49 -20.13
CA TYR A 31 -16.18 -0.96 -21.25
C TYR A 31 -14.98 -1.86 -21.49
N SER A 32 -14.52 -1.95 -22.74
CA SER A 32 -13.34 -2.75 -23.08
C SER A 32 -12.33 -1.94 -23.89
N THR A 33 -11.07 -2.35 -23.81
CA THR A 33 -9.97 -1.83 -24.63
C THR A 33 -9.05 -2.97 -25.01
N ASP A 34 -8.89 -3.19 -26.31
CA ASP A 34 -7.96 -4.16 -26.87
C ASP A 34 -6.62 -3.50 -27.15
N LEU A 35 -5.54 -4.05 -26.58
CA LEU A 35 -4.20 -3.55 -26.86
C LEU A 35 -3.62 -4.15 -28.14
N THR A 36 -3.26 -3.28 -29.07
CA THR A 36 -2.44 -3.63 -30.23
C THR A 36 -1.06 -4.15 -29.79
N PRO A 37 -0.35 -4.94 -30.63
CA PRO A 37 1.00 -5.42 -30.31
C PRO A 37 1.96 -4.32 -29.89
N ASP A 38 1.93 -3.17 -30.58
CA ASP A 38 2.78 -2.02 -30.29
C ASP A 38 2.44 -1.37 -28.94
N GLN A 39 1.15 -1.26 -28.61
CA GLN A 39 0.72 -0.74 -27.31
C GLN A 39 1.12 -1.67 -26.15
N ARG A 40 1.03 -2.99 -26.33
CA ARG A 40 1.49 -3.96 -25.32
C ARG A 40 2.97 -3.81 -25.05
N GLU A 41 3.77 -3.71 -26.12
CA GLU A 41 5.22 -3.52 -26.00
C GLU A 41 5.55 -2.17 -25.35
N ARG A 42 4.80 -1.12 -25.67
CA ARG A 42 4.95 0.20 -25.03
C ARG A 42 4.61 0.16 -23.54
N LEU A 43 3.52 -0.49 -23.14
CA LEU A 43 3.14 -0.70 -21.74
C LEU A 43 4.25 -1.44 -20.99
N ARG A 44 4.72 -2.57 -21.56
CA ARG A 44 5.80 -3.37 -21.00
C ARG A 44 7.09 -2.56 -20.78
N ARG A 45 7.48 -1.75 -21.77
CA ARG A 45 8.65 -0.85 -21.65
C ARG A 45 8.44 0.21 -20.58
N ALA A 46 7.26 0.83 -20.52
CA ALA A 46 6.96 1.87 -19.54
C ALA A 46 7.02 1.32 -18.09
N LEU A 47 6.40 0.16 -17.84
CA LEU A 47 6.48 -0.53 -16.55
C LEU A 47 7.94 -0.86 -16.19
N HIS A 48 8.70 -1.40 -17.15
CA HIS A 48 10.11 -1.70 -16.97
C HIS A 48 10.94 -0.47 -16.61
N THR A 49 10.75 0.66 -17.30
CA THR A 49 11.46 1.90 -17.01
C THR A 49 11.16 2.43 -15.61
N VAL A 50 9.91 2.32 -15.14
CA VAL A 50 9.53 2.73 -13.78
C VAL A 50 10.25 1.90 -12.72
N VAL A 51 10.27 0.56 -12.88
CA VAL A 51 10.97 -0.34 -11.94
C VAL A 51 12.46 -0.01 -11.87
N GLN A 52 13.12 0.18 -13.01
CA GLN A 52 14.55 0.51 -13.07
C GLN A 52 14.86 1.89 -12.47
N ALA A 53 13.99 2.86 -12.69
CA ALA A 53 14.17 4.20 -12.15
C ALA A 53 13.95 4.28 -10.63
N GLY A 54 13.18 3.36 -10.05
CA GLY A 54 13.04 3.24 -8.59
C GLY A 54 14.30 2.68 -7.91
N GLN A 55 14.99 1.73 -8.55
CA GLN A 55 16.17 1.06 -7.97
C GLN A 55 17.46 1.91 -7.99
N THR A 56 17.53 2.91 -8.88
CA THR A 56 18.75 3.73 -9.07
C THR A 56 18.78 5.01 -8.22
N GLY A 57 17.73 5.25 -7.42
CA GLY A 57 17.48 6.52 -6.73
C GLY A 57 18.36 6.83 -5.51
N ASP A 58 19.04 5.85 -4.91
CA ASP A 58 19.68 6.03 -3.59
C ASP A 58 21.07 6.71 -3.61
N GLY A 59 21.59 7.09 -4.78
CA GLY A 59 23.02 7.42 -4.89
C GLY A 59 23.45 8.87 -4.73
N ARG A 60 22.64 9.89 -5.08
CA ARG A 60 23.15 11.27 -5.18
C ARG A 60 22.12 12.32 -4.84
N ARG A 61 22.46 13.19 -3.87
CA ARG A 61 21.85 14.51 -3.63
C ARG A 61 21.62 15.21 -4.98
N GLN A 62 20.40 15.21 -5.48
CA GLN A 62 20.04 15.97 -6.68
C GLN A 62 19.13 17.13 -6.32
N THR A 63 19.62 18.29 -6.74
CA THR A 63 18.96 19.57 -6.90
C THR A 63 17.61 19.47 -7.61
N ALA A 64 16.72 20.43 -7.31
CA ALA A 64 15.28 20.56 -7.61
C ALA A 64 14.75 20.36 -9.06
N LYS A 65 15.43 19.65 -9.96
CA LYS A 65 14.83 19.23 -11.24
C LYS A 65 14.07 17.91 -11.04
N PRO A 66 12.86 17.76 -11.61
CA PRO A 66 12.18 16.47 -11.62
C PRO A 66 13.11 15.44 -12.27
N GLY A 67 13.50 14.43 -11.49
CA GLY A 67 14.44 13.40 -11.92
C GLY A 67 13.84 12.47 -12.98
N PRO A 68 14.66 11.65 -13.64
CA PRO A 68 14.23 10.71 -14.69
C PRO A 68 13.13 9.74 -14.25
N THR A 69 13.04 9.42 -12.96
CA THR A 69 11.96 8.60 -12.37
C THR A 69 10.60 9.27 -12.49
N ASN A 70 10.52 10.58 -12.33
CA ASN A 70 9.26 11.32 -12.44
C ASN A 70 8.75 11.31 -13.89
N ASP A 71 9.65 11.47 -14.86
CA ASP A 71 9.30 11.38 -16.29
C ASP A 71 8.79 9.99 -16.68
N ALA A 72 9.41 8.93 -16.12
CA ALA A 72 8.97 7.55 -16.34
C ALA A 72 7.55 7.30 -15.78
N LEU A 73 7.31 7.71 -14.53
CA LEU A 73 5.99 7.60 -13.89
C LEU A 73 4.93 8.41 -14.63
N LEU A 74 5.26 9.62 -15.07
CA LEU A 74 4.37 10.48 -15.85
C LEU A 74 4.04 9.85 -17.22
N SER A 75 5.03 9.31 -17.92
CA SER A 75 4.82 8.63 -19.20
C SER A 75 3.94 7.40 -19.05
N LEU A 76 4.17 6.59 -18.01
CA LEU A 76 3.31 5.45 -17.71
C LEU A 76 1.88 5.90 -17.37
N GLY A 77 1.73 6.86 -16.45
CA GLY A 77 0.43 7.35 -16.02
C GLY A 77 -0.42 7.93 -17.16
N ARG A 78 0.21 8.67 -18.08
CA ARG A 78 -0.44 9.15 -19.30
C ARG A 78 -0.84 8.01 -20.23
N PHE A 79 0.03 7.01 -20.41
CA PHE A 79 -0.32 5.86 -21.24
C PHE A 79 -1.53 5.10 -20.66
N LEU A 80 -1.54 4.85 -19.34
CA LEU A 80 -2.67 4.20 -18.67
C LEU A 80 -3.96 5.01 -18.82
N PHE A 81 -3.89 6.32 -18.66
CA PHE A 81 -5.09 7.16 -18.72
C PHE A 81 -5.57 7.39 -20.16
N ASP A 82 -4.69 7.80 -21.07
CA ASP A 82 -5.06 8.22 -22.42
C ASP A 82 -5.27 7.04 -23.39
N SER A 83 -4.52 5.95 -23.20
CA SER A 83 -4.50 4.81 -24.15
C SER A 83 -5.23 3.58 -23.66
N LEU A 84 -5.29 3.35 -22.34
CA LEU A 84 -5.81 2.11 -21.77
C LEU A 84 -7.19 2.29 -21.12
N LEU A 85 -7.45 3.43 -20.47
CA LEU A 85 -8.74 3.74 -19.86
C LEU A 85 -9.72 4.30 -20.93
N PRO A 86 -10.89 3.67 -21.15
CA PRO A 86 -11.90 4.16 -22.10
C PRO A 86 -12.32 5.61 -21.83
N ALA A 87 -12.52 6.41 -22.87
CA ALA A 87 -12.87 7.83 -22.76
C ALA A 87 -14.10 8.14 -21.86
N PRO A 88 -15.20 7.34 -21.89
CA PRO A 88 -16.31 7.53 -20.95
C PRO A 88 -15.88 7.39 -19.49
N LEU A 89 -15.00 6.43 -19.18
CA LEU A 89 -14.48 6.22 -17.83
C LEU A 89 -13.50 7.30 -17.42
N GLN A 90 -12.69 7.84 -18.34
CA GLN A 90 -11.85 9.01 -18.05
C GLN A 90 -12.68 10.16 -17.52
N GLU A 91 -13.83 10.44 -18.14
CA GLU A 91 -14.71 11.53 -17.72
C GLU A 91 -15.44 11.22 -16.41
N MET A 92 -15.87 9.97 -16.19
CA MET A 92 -16.45 9.57 -14.91
C MET A 92 -15.43 9.72 -13.77
N VAL A 93 -14.21 9.23 -13.97
CA VAL A 93 -13.13 9.32 -12.96
C VAL A 93 -12.77 10.76 -12.63
N ARG A 94 -12.79 11.68 -13.61
CA ARG A 94 -12.57 13.12 -13.38
C ARG A 94 -13.63 13.77 -12.47
N ARG A 95 -14.85 13.23 -12.49
CA ARG A 95 -15.99 13.77 -11.74
C ARG A 95 -16.20 13.09 -10.39
N LEU A 96 -15.44 12.03 -10.11
CA LEU A 96 -15.50 11.38 -8.80
C LEU A 96 -15.06 12.36 -7.71
N ASP A 97 -15.83 12.36 -6.63
CA ASP A 97 -15.62 13.11 -5.40
C ASP A 97 -15.55 12.20 -4.16
N SER A 98 -15.67 10.88 -4.37
CA SER A 98 -15.59 9.84 -3.36
C SER A 98 -14.30 9.01 -3.47
N ALA A 99 -14.00 8.25 -2.41
CA ALA A 99 -12.89 7.30 -2.43
C ALA A 99 -13.10 6.24 -3.53
N LEU A 100 -12.00 5.79 -4.14
CA LEU A 100 -12.00 4.80 -5.21
C LEU A 100 -11.27 3.54 -4.76
N LEU A 101 -11.97 2.41 -4.79
CA LEU A 101 -11.36 1.08 -4.68
C LEU A 101 -11.14 0.50 -6.07
N ILE A 102 -9.92 0.04 -6.33
CA ILE A 102 -9.55 -0.63 -7.58
C ILE A 102 -9.48 -2.13 -7.32
N SER A 103 -10.23 -2.91 -8.08
CA SER A 103 -10.15 -4.37 -8.06
C SER A 103 -9.64 -4.88 -9.39
N THR A 104 -8.52 -5.60 -9.40
CA THR A 104 -7.86 -6.00 -10.65
C THR A 104 -7.13 -7.33 -10.56
N ASN A 105 -6.99 -8.02 -11.70
CA ASN A 105 -6.11 -9.18 -11.88
C ASN A 105 -4.77 -8.80 -12.56
N THR A 106 -4.46 -7.51 -12.66
CA THR A 106 -3.20 -6.99 -13.20
C THR A 106 -2.47 -6.18 -12.13
N PRO A 107 -2.00 -6.86 -11.08
CA PRO A 107 -1.47 -6.16 -9.93
C PRO A 107 -0.16 -5.43 -10.21
N ASP A 108 0.59 -5.93 -11.18
CA ASP A 108 1.80 -5.37 -11.78
C ASP A 108 1.60 -3.98 -12.40
N ILE A 109 0.36 -3.58 -12.68
CA ILE A 109 0.04 -2.25 -13.21
C ILE A 109 -0.34 -1.32 -12.05
N PRO A 110 0.34 -0.17 -11.85
CA PRO A 110 0.02 0.80 -10.82
C PRO A 110 -1.13 1.73 -11.25
N TRP A 111 -2.35 1.20 -11.28
CA TRP A 111 -3.55 1.93 -11.70
C TRP A 111 -3.81 3.22 -10.92
N GLU A 112 -3.33 3.31 -9.68
CA GLU A 112 -3.33 4.53 -8.88
C GLU A 112 -2.54 5.70 -9.52
N LEU A 113 -1.63 5.42 -10.46
CA LEU A 113 -0.82 6.40 -11.19
C LEU A 113 -1.45 6.86 -12.51
N LEU A 114 -2.73 6.56 -12.75
CA LEU A 114 -3.50 7.18 -13.83
C LEU A 114 -3.30 8.71 -13.81
N PHE A 115 -2.76 9.30 -14.88
CA PHE A 115 -2.44 10.72 -14.93
C PHE A 115 -3.37 11.46 -15.89
N ASP A 116 -4.22 12.34 -15.35
CA ASP A 116 -5.05 13.20 -16.19
C ASP A 116 -4.23 14.40 -16.66
N ASN A 117 -4.06 14.52 -17.98
CA ASN A 117 -3.31 15.62 -18.60
C ASN A 117 -4.22 16.75 -19.11
N ASN A 118 -5.46 16.83 -18.62
CA ASN A 118 -6.40 17.89 -18.98
C ASN A 118 -5.85 19.27 -18.54
N ASN A 119 -6.10 20.30 -19.36
CA ASN A 119 -5.63 21.67 -19.12
C ASN A 119 -6.03 22.26 -17.76
N LYS A 120 -7.10 21.74 -17.13
CA LYS A 120 -7.59 22.21 -15.83
C LYS A 120 -7.00 21.48 -14.62
N SER A 121 -6.46 20.28 -14.82
CA SER A 121 -6.01 19.40 -13.74
C SER A 121 -4.92 18.49 -14.27
N ARG A 122 -3.67 18.75 -13.89
CA ARG A 122 -2.50 17.93 -14.21
C ARG A 122 -2.01 17.22 -12.96
N ARG A 123 -2.62 16.08 -12.64
CA ARG A 123 -2.31 15.34 -11.42
C ARG A 123 -2.57 13.85 -11.61
N TYR A 124 -1.90 13.06 -10.78
CA TYR A 124 -2.18 11.64 -10.65
C TYR A 124 -3.53 11.43 -9.96
N LEU A 125 -4.20 10.33 -10.27
CA LEU A 125 -5.46 9.95 -9.66
C LEU A 125 -5.34 9.85 -8.13
N CYS A 126 -4.24 9.27 -7.65
CA CYS A 126 -3.93 9.14 -6.23
C CYS A 126 -3.53 10.44 -5.52
N GLN A 127 -3.45 11.56 -6.24
CA GLN A 127 -3.31 12.92 -5.69
C GLN A 127 -4.64 13.68 -5.71
N ALA A 128 -5.63 13.19 -6.46
CA ALA A 128 -6.95 13.78 -6.58
C ALA A 128 -7.96 13.12 -5.64
N LEU A 129 -7.82 11.81 -5.41
CA LEU A 129 -8.77 10.98 -4.68
C LEU A 129 -8.03 10.03 -3.74
N SER A 130 -8.73 9.64 -2.67
CA SER A 130 -8.39 8.51 -1.83
C SER A 130 -8.52 7.21 -2.63
N VAL A 131 -7.41 6.66 -3.10
CA VAL A 131 -7.38 5.42 -3.90
C VAL A 131 -6.85 4.25 -3.07
N GLY A 132 -7.61 3.14 -3.04
CA GLY A 132 -7.20 1.87 -2.44
C GLY A 132 -7.31 0.71 -3.43
N ARG A 133 -6.75 -0.45 -3.08
CA ARG A 133 -6.91 -1.69 -3.83
C ARG A 133 -7.80 -2.67 -3.06
N SER A 134 -8.64 -3.40 -3.79
CA SER A 134 -9.45 -4.49 -3.27
C SER A 134 -9.11 -5.76 -4.03
N LEU A 135 -8.79 -6.82 -3.29
CA LEU A 135 -8.40 -8.10 -3.89
C LEU A 135 -9.63 -8.83 -4.42
N LEU A 136 -9.50 -9.42 -5.61
CA LEU A 136 -10.60 -10.04 -6.34
C LEU A 136 -11.29 -11.19 -5.61
N GLN A 137 -10.64 -11.80 -4.61
CA GLN A 137 -11.19 -12.92 -3.84
C GLN A 137 -12.29 -12.53 -2.85
N ASP A 138 -12.49 -11.24 -2.56
CA ASP A 138 -13.15 -10.84 -1.32
C ASP A 138 -14.55 -10.24 -1.47
N ARG A 139 -15.29 -10.55 -2.56
CA ARG A 139 -16.65 -9.98 -2.76
C ARG A 139 -17.66 -10.40 -1.68
N GLU A 140 -17.47 -11.55 -1.04
CA GLU A 140 -18.33 -12.03 0.05
C GLU A 140 -17.83 -11.63 1.45
N SER A 141 -16.52 -11.43 1.61
CA SER A 141 -15.89 -11.09 2.90
C SER A 141 -15.81 -9.58 3.15
N THR A 142 -15.67 -8.75 2.12
CA THR A 142 -15.80 -7.29 2.24
C THR A 142 -17.19 -6.86 2.71
N GLN A 143 -18.25 -7.62 2.39
CA GLN A 143 -19.59 -7.38 2.95
C GLN A 143 -19.65 -7.67 4.46
N ARG A 144 -18.87 -8.64 4.97
CA ARG A 144 -18.78 -8.92 6.41
C ARG A 144 -18.04 -7.80 7.14
N ALA A 145 -16.92 -7.31 6.60
CA ALA A 145 -16.16 -6.18 7.14
C ALA A 145 -16.99 -4.89 7.19
N ALA A 146 -17.72 -4.56 6.12
CA ALA A 146 -18.61 -3.39 6.08
C ALA A 146 -19.83 -3.51 7.02
N SER A 147 -20.27 -4.74 7.33
CA SER A 147 -21.39 -4.98 8.27
C SER A 147 -20.98 -4.87 9.74
N LEU A 148 -19.73 -5.22 10.09
CA LEU A 148 -19.21 -5.11 11.46
C LEU A 148 -18.92 -3.66 11.85
N ASP A 149 -18.56 -2.81 10.88
CA ASP A 149 -18.39 -1.36 11.07
C ASP A 149 -19.71 -0.62 11.38
N ARG A 150 -20.87 -1.25 11.10
CA ARG A 150 -22.19 -0.73 11.49
C ARG A 150 -22.54 -1.01 12.96
N VAL A 151 -22.00 -2.06 13.58
CA VAL A 151 -22.43 -2.50 14.93
C VAL A 151 -21.66 -1.79 16.04
N THR A 152 -20.46 -1.27 15.78
CA THR A 152 -19.65 -0.53 16.77
C THR A 152 -19.90 0.98 16.80
N ARG A 153 -20.69 1.53 15.85
CA ARG A 153 -20.90 2.98 15.71
C ARG A 153 -22.00 3.58 16.59
N ASN A 154 -22.77 2.75 17.30
CA ASN A 154 -23.88 3.22 18.14
C ASN A 154 -23.48 3.89 19.46
N LYS A 155 -22.24 4.42 19.59
CA LYS A 155 -21.84 5.38 20.65
C LYS A 155 -20.75 6.36 20.18
N ALA A 156 -20.97 7.11 19.10
CA ALA A 156 -20.17 8.28 18.73
C ALA A 156 -20.33 9.50 19.69
N ASN A 157 -20.60 9.27 20.99
CA ASN A 157 -20.85 10.31 22.00
C ASN A 157 -19.92 10.27 23.22
N LYS A 158 -18.76 9.60 23.11
CA LYS A 158 -17.60 9.89 23.96
C LYS A 158 -16.37 9.82 23.07
N ARG A 159 -15.73 10.97 22.83
CA ARG A 159 -14.32 11.01 22.44
C ARG A 159 -13.55 10.39 23.61
N ASP A 160 -13.41 9.07 23.63
CA ASP A 160 -12.29 8.48 24.34
C ASP A 160 -11.07 8.98 23.60
N THR A 161 -10.39 9.94 24.21
CA THR A 161 -9.06 10.46 23.86
C THR A 161 -8.01 9.37 24.06
N GLN A 162 -8.27 8.15 23.58
CA GLN A 162 -7.24 7.14 23.42
C GLN A 162 -6.43 7.56 22.20
N GLY A 163 -5.21 8.04 22.46
CA GLY A 163 -4.26 8.38 21.42
C GLY A 163 -3.97 7.20 20.50
N LEU A 164 -3.45 7.50 19.31
CA LEU A 164 -2.98 6.47 18.38
C LEU A 164 -1.97 5.55 19.09
N SER A 165 -2.09 4.24 18.94
CA SER A 165 -1.15 3.28 19.52
C SER A 165 -0.51 2.48 18.40
N VAL A 166 0.82 2.50 18.32
CA VAL A 166 1.59 1.88 17.25
C VAL A 166 2.53 0.83 17.83
N LEU A 167 2.39 -0.41 17.36
CA LEU A 167 3.32 -1.51 17.62
C LEU A 167 4.34 -1.57 16.48
N PHE A 168 5.59 -1.21 16.77
CA PHE A 168 6.72 -1.28 15.86
C PHE A 168 7.46 -2.62 16.01
N LEU A 169 7.58 -3.36 14.91
CA LEU A 169 8.45 -4.53 14.76
C LEU A 169 9.70 -4.08 14.01
N VAL A 170 10.84 -4.00 14.70
CA VAL A 170 12.02 -3.29 14.19
C VAL A 170 13.18 -4.24 13.99
N ASN A 171 13.68 -4.30 12.76
CA ASN A 171 14.84 -5.10 12.35
C ASN A 171 14.85 -6.52 12.96
N PRO A 172 13.81 -7.36 12.78
CA PRO A 172 13.70 -8.63 13.50
C PRO A 172 14.88 -9.60 13.24
N THR A 173 15.49 -9.49 12.06
CA THR A 173 16.63 -10.28 11.60
C THR A 173 18.00 -9.73 12.01
N SER A 174 18.04 -8.54 12.64
CA SER A 174 19.25 -7.88 13.14
C SER A 174 20.29 -7.51 12.07
N ASP A 175 19.89 -7.48 10.79
CA ASP A 175 20.75 -7.21 9.62
C ASP A 175 20.23 -6.04 8.75
N ARG A 176 19.27 -5.28 9.27
CA ARG A 176 18.67 -4.09 8.62
C ARG A 176 18.79 -2.84 9.49
N PRO A 177 19.97 -2.18 9.54
CA PRO A 177 20.14 -0.96 10.33
C PRO A 177 19.23 0.20 9.89
N GLY A 178 18.90 0.30 8.59
CA GLY A 178 17.97 1.31 8.08
C GLY A 178 16.58 1.26 8.72
N ALA A 179 16.10 0.07 9.07
CA ALA A 179 14.82 -0.09 9.79
C ALA A 179 14.89 0.49 11.21
N GLU A 180 16.06 0.43 11.85
CA GLU A 180 16.28 0.99 13.18
C GLU A 180 16.31 2.53 13.11
N GLU A 181 16.99 3.08 12.11
CA GLU A 181 17.05 4.53 11.85
C GLU A 181 15.67 5.13 11.52
N GLU A 182 14.86 4.40 10.75
CA GLU A 182 13.48 4.76 10.45
C GLU A 182 12.66 4.91 11.73
N VAL A 183 12.61 3.87 12.55
CA VAL A 183 11.76 3.87 13.75
C VAL A 183 12.31 4.81 14.82
N ALA A 184 13.64 4.98 14.93
CA ALA A 184 14.22 6.00 15.80
C ALA A 184 13.80 7.41 15.37
N SER A 185 13.78 7.69 14.07
CA SER A 185 13.30 8.97 13.53
C SER A 185 11.80 9.18 13.84
N LEU A 186 10.97 8.15 13.70
CA LEU A 186 9.55 8.23 14.04
C LEU A 186 9.31 8.42 15.55
N CYS A 187 10.08 7.74 16.40
CA CYS A 187 9.95 7.88 17.85
C CYS A 187 10.27 9.30 18.32
N THR A 188 11.22 9.96 17.66
CA THR A 188 11.62 11.34 17.97
C THR A 188 10.71 12.39 17.33
N GLY A 189 10.17 12.12 16.15
CA GLY A 189 9.35 13.08 15.41
C GLY A 189 7.87 13.07 15.78
N LEU A 190 7.30 11.92 16.12
CA LEU A 190 5.85 11.80 16.40
C LEU A 190 5.47 12.56 17.68
N PRO A 191 4.23 13.05 17.83
CA PRO A 191 3.79 13.73 19.03
C PRO A 191 3.68 12.76 20.23
N GLU A 192 3.73 13.28 21.45
CA GLU A 192 3.60 12.46 22.67
C GLU A 192 2.24 11.75 22.79
N SER A 193 1.21 12.25 22.10
CA SER A 193 -0.12 11.65 22.04
C SER A 193 -0.15 10.28 21.32
N VAL A 194 0.89 9.93 20.57
CA VAL A 194 1.02 8.61 19.94
C VAL A 194 1.71 7.64 20.90
N THR A 195 1.00 6.64 21.41
CA THR A 195 1.61 5.55 22.18
C THR A 195 2.48 4.69 21.27
N ARG A 196 3.71 4.38 21.72
CA ARG A 196 4.70 3.62 20.94
C ARG A 196 5.09 2.37 21.69
N ILE A 197 4.84 1.21 21.09
CA ILE A 197 5.25 -0.10 21.61
C ILE A 197 6.32 -0.62 20.65
N ILE A 198 7.54 -0.82 21.13
CA ILE A 198 8.67 -1.19 20.26
C ILE A 198 9.13 -2.59 20.64
N LEU A 199 9.12 -3.50 19.66
CA LEU A 199 9.77 -4.80 19.73
C LEU A 199 10.97 -4.78 18.78
N TYR A 200 12.16 -4.83 19.38
CA TYR A 200 13.41 -4.63 18.65
C TYR A 200 14.16 -5.95 18.46
N ARG A 201 14.62 -6.22 17.23
CA ARG A 201 15.40 -7.41 16.85
C ARG A 201 14.75 -8.71 17.34
N GLN A 202 15.45 -9.48 18.19
CA GLN A 202 14.96 -10.76 18.69
C GLN A 202 13.68 -10.64 19.53
N GLN A 203 13.35 -9.44 20.05
CA GLN A 203 12.08 -9.20 20.74
C GLN A 203 10.89 -9.12 19.78
N ALA A 204 11.11 -8.83 18.51
CA ALA A 204 10.07 -8.87 17.47
C ALA A 204 9.78 -10.33 17.07
N ASN A 205 9.28 -11.12 18.03
CA ASN A 205 8.90 -12.52 17.87
C ASN A 205 7.41 -12.71 18.19
N GLN A 206 6.83 -13.84 17.79
CA GLN A 206 5.39 -14.10 17.93
C GLN A 206 4.90 -14.06 19.38
N LEU A 207 5.71 -14.53 20.34
CA LEU A 207 5.32 -14.59 21.74
C LEU A 207 5.14 -13.17 22.31
N GLU A 208 6.16 -12.33 22.15
CA GLU A 208 6.11 -10.94 22.60
C GLU A 208 5.01 -10.16 21.89
N MET A 209 4.82 -10.35 20.58
CA MET A 209 3.72 -9.74 19.84
C MET A 209 2.36 -10.07 20.45
N ARG A 210 2.09 -11.35 20.70
CA ARG A 210 0.84 -11.80 21.33
C ARG A 210 0.66 -11.22 22.73
N VAL A 211 1.72 -11.13 23.53
CA VAL A 211 1.68 -10.50 24.86
C VAL A 211 1.31 -9.02 24.74
N ARG A 212 1.95 -8.27 23.84
CA ARG A 212 1.65 -6.85 23.65
C ARG A 212 0.25 -6.62 23.13
N MET A 213 -0.17 -7.35 22.09
CA MET A 213 -1.49 -7.17 21.47
C MET A 213 -2.65 -7.60 22.36
N SER A 214 -2.44 -8.53 23.29
CA SER A 214 -3.45 -8.90 24.30
C SER A 214 -3.52 -7.93 25.47
N THR A 215 -2.41 -7.24 25.77
CA THR A 215 -2.35 -6.24 26.86
C THR A 215 -2.92 -4.90 26.41
N ASP A 216 -2.50 -4.42 25.25
CA ASP A 216 -2.97 -3.19 24.62
C ASP A 216 -3.05 -3.42 23.10
N ALA A 217 -4.26 -3.53 22.58
CA ALA A 217 -4.49 -3.80 21.16
C ALA A 217 -4.07 -2.56 20.35
N PRO A 218 -2.97 -2.62 19.58
CA PRO A 218 -2.48 -1.45 18.87
C PRO A 218 -3.43 -1.09 17.73
N HIS A 219 -3.52 0.20 17.44
CA HIS A 219 -4.25 0.70 16.28
C HIS A 219 -3.47 0.44 14.98
N VAL A 220 -2.13 0.45 15.07
CA VAL A 220 -1.23 0.23 13.93
C VAL A 220 -0.19 -0.83 14.28
N LEU A 221 0.03 -1.77 13.37
CA LEU A 221 1.18 -2.66 13.34
C LEU A 221 2.15 -2.19 12.25
N HIS A 222 3.31 -1.67 12.64
CA HIS A 222 4.36 -1.22 11.71
C HIS A 222 5.46 -2.27 11.67
N TYR A 223 5.67 -2.90 10.51
CA TYR A 223 6.80 -3.76 10.24
C TYR A 223 7.90 -2.99 9.51
N ALA A 224 9.08 -2.89 10.12
CA ALA A 224 10.28 -2.32 9.52
C ALA A 224 11.38 -3.40 9.48
N GLY A 225 11.60 -4.00 8.32
CA GLY A 225 12.46 -5.18 8.22
C GLY A 225 12.72 -5.64 6.79
N PRO A 226 13.24 -6.87 6.58
CA PRO A 226 13.49 -7.41 5.26
C PRO A 226 12.18 -7.67 4.47
N MET A 227 12.32 -7.82 3.15
CA MET A 227 11.22 -8.30 2.30
C MET A 227 10.66 -9.66 2.79
N PRO A 228 9.39 -9.98 2.50
CA PRO A 228 8.80 -11.26 2.81
C PRO A 228 9.56 -12.42 2.17
N VAL A 229 9.61 -13.54 2.87
CA VAL A 229 10.20 -14.80 2.40
C VAL A 229 9.10 -15.82 2.15
N MET A 230 9.24 -16.66 1.13
CA MET A 230 8.30 -17.77 0.92
C MET A 230 8.51 -18.84 1.99
N ASN A 231 7.42 -19.31 2.58
CA ASN A 231 7.42 -20.44 3.50
C ASN A 231 7.41 -21.78 2.73
N SER A 232 7.31 -22.91 3.44
CA SER A 232 7.26 -24.24 2.83
C SER A 232 6.02 -24.49 1.97
N ASN A 233 4.98 -23.67 2.12
CA ASN A 233 3.72 -23.75 1.39
C ASN A 233 3.68 -22.77 0.20
N ASP A 234 4.81 -22.13 -0.13
CA ASP A 234 4.92 -21.08 -1.15
C ASP A 234 4.08 -19.82 -0.85
N GLU A 235 3.80 -19.57 0.43
CA GLU A 235 3.11 -18.36 0.87
C GLU A 235 4.13 -17.35 1.44
N PRO A 236 3.97 -16.06 1.16
CA PRO A 236 4.86 -15.04 1.69
C PRO A 236 4.63 -14.84 3.20
N ALA A 237 5.72 -14.72 3.94
CA ALA A 237 5.70 -14.47 5.38
C ALA A 237 6.77 -13.44 5.77
N LEU A 238 6.46 -12.61 6.77
CA LEU A 238 7.42 -11.65 7.32
C LEU A 238 8.40 -12.36 8.25
N ALA A 239 9.68 -12.02 8.15
CA ALA A 239 10.69 -12.56 9.07
C ALA A 239 10.55 -11.93 10.45
N LEU A 240 10.54 -12.77 11.49
CA LEU A 240 10.54 -12.38 12.89
C LEU A 240 11.82 -12.85 13.61
N GLY A 241 12.05 -12.34 14.81
CA GLY A 241 13.12 -12.76 15.70
C GLY A 241 13.07 -14.26 16.02
N GLY A 242 14.23 -14.87 16.26
CA GLY A 242 14.34 -16.30 16.57
C GLY A 242 14.02 -17.24 15.40
N ASN A 243 14.21 -16.79 14.16
CA ASN A 243 13.83 -17.50 12.92
C ASN A 243 12.32 -17.76 12.77
N ALA A 244 11.50 -17.14 13.61
CA ALA A 244 10.05 -17.19 13.46
C ALA A 244 9.59 -16.46 12.18
N ARG A 245 8.35 -16.70 11.81
CA ARG A 245 7.69 -16.10 10.65
C ARG A 245 6.32 -15.58 11.04
N LEU A 246 5.86 -14.53 10.37
CA LEU A 246 4.52 -14.00 10.51
C LEU A 246 3.83 -14.18 9.15
N ASP A 247 3.15 -15.31 8.99
CA ASP A 247 2.34 -15.67 7.83
C ASP A 247 0.85 -15.36 8.09
N GLY A 248 0.00 -15.64 7.10
CA GLY A 248 -1.44 -15.38 7.20
C GLY A 248 -2.10 -16.09 8.38
N ALA A 249 -1.74 -17.34 8.65
CA ALA A 249 -2.30 -18.11 9.77
C ALA A 249 -1.88 -17.55 11.13
N ALA A 250 -0.60 -17.16 11.29
CA ALA A 250 -0.12 -16.52 12.50
C ALA A 250 -0.79 -15.15 12.73
N LEU A 251 -1.01 -14.38 11.67
CA LEU A 251 -1.73 -13.10 11.73
C LEU A 251 -3.19 -13.30 12.08
N GLU A 252 -3.85 -14.30 11.51
CA GLU A 252 -5.26 -14.60 11.80
C GLU A 252 -5.44 -14.89 13.29
N GLN A 253 -4.59 -15.75 13.86
CA GLN A 253 -4.60 -16.02 15.31
C GLN A 253 -4.32 -14.79 16.16
N LEU A 254 -3.47 -13.89 15.68
CA LEU A 254 -3.08 -12.68 16.39
C LEU A 254 -4.17 -11.61 16.36
N PHE A 255 -4.88 -11.50 15.24
CA PHE A 255 -5.99 -10.55 15.07
C PHE A 255 -7.31 -11.11 15.60
N GLN A 256 -7.42 -12.42 15.76
CA GLN A 256 -8.56 -13.09 16.36
C GLN A 256 -8.77 -12.63 17.80
N GLY A 257 -9.82 -11.83 18.02
CA GLY A 257 -10.19 -11.31 19.34
C GLY A 257 -9.78 -9.86 19.61
N LEU A 258 -9.13 -9.19 18.65
CA LEU A 258 -8.92 -7.75 18.77
C LEU A 258 -10.26 -6.99 18.69
N PRO A 259 -10.47 -5.95 19.51
CA PRO A 259 -11.70 -5.18 19.49
C PRO A 259 -11.85 -4.34 18.21
N LYS A 260 -10.73 -4.06 17.53
CA LYS A 260 -10.65 -3.30 16.27
C LYS A 260 -9.64 -3.96 15.34
N HIS A 261 -9.90 -3.86 14.04
CA HIS A 261 -8.99 -4.33 13.01
C HIS A 261 -7.81 -3.34 12.85
N PRO A 262 -6.56 -3.79 13.01
CA PRO A 262 -5.41 -2.89 12.96
C PRO A 262 -5.11 -2.44 11.52
N LEU A 263 -4.54 -1.24 11.38
CA LEU A 263 -3.82 -0.84 10.18
C LEU A 263 -2.45 -1.52 10.18
N VAL A 264 -2.07 -2.16 9.08
CA VAL A 264 -0.73 -2.73 8.92
C VAL A 264 0.10 -1.88 7.97
N PHE A 265 1.26 -1.42 8.43
CA PHE A 265 2.22 -0.65 7.63
C PHE A 265 3.47 -1.49 7.39
N LEU A 266 3.85 -1.66 6.13
CA LEU A 266 4.97 -2.50 5.71
C LEU A 266 6.07 -1.62 5.09
N SER A 267 7.17 -1.45 5.83
CA SER A 267 8.40 -0.81 5.37
C SER A 267 9.50 -1.86 5.19
N TYR A 268 10.00 -1.97 3.96
CA TYR A 268 11.00 -2.97 3.62
C TYR A 268 12.36 -2.34 3.37
N HIS A 269 13.36 -2.92 4.02
CA HIS A 269 14.75 -2.53 3.89
C HIS A 269 15.50 -3.65 3.15
N GLU A 270 16.07 -3.30 1.99
CA GLU A 270 16.90 -4.21 1.22
C GLU A 270 18.32 -4.32 1.83
N GLU A 271 19.01 -5.42 1.55
CA GLU A 271 20.39 -5.59 1.99
C GLU A 271 21.31 -4.73 1.10
N GLU A 272 22.17 -3.89 1.68
CA GLU A 272 23.15 -3.05 0.94
C GLU A 272 24.27 -3.86 0.26
N ARG A 273 24.05 -5.13 -0.10
CA ARG A 273 25.08 -5.91 -0.80
C ARG A 273 25.21 -5.40 -2.23
N PRO A 274 26.42 -4.99 -2.67
CA PRO A 274 26.67 -4.63 -4.05
C PRO A 274 26.51 -5.88 -4.93
N THR A 275 25.36 -6.01 -5.58
CA THR A 275 25.05 -7.10 -6.51
C THR A 275 25.90 -6.95 -7.78
N ARG A 276 27.06 -7.61 -7.79
CA ARG A 276 27.80 -7.95 -9.02
C ARG A 276 27.03 -9.05 -9.78
N ALA A 277 25.98 -8.70 -10.52
CA ALA A 277 25.47 -9.43 -11.70
C ALA A 277 24.21 -8.75 -12.27
N ALA A 278 24.36 -7.98 -13.33
CA ALA A 278 23.31 -7.17 -13.96
C ALA A 278 22.36 -7.95 -14.90
N THR A 279 22.31 -9.29 -14.84
CA THR A 279 21.55 -10.11 -15.81
C THR A 279 20.28 -10.76 -15.25
N GLY A 280 19.97 -10.60 -13.96
CA GLY A 280 18.77 -11.17 -13.30
C GLY A 280 17.78 -10.16 -12.72
N MET A 281 17.90 -8.86 -13.04
CA MET A 281 17.19 -7.78 -12.32
C MET A 281 15.70 -7.64 -12.67
N LEU A 282 15.22 -8.31 -13.72
CA LEU A 282 13.85 -8.20 -14.24
C LEU A 282 12.83 -9.02 -13.44
N THR A 283 13.18 -10.27 -13.14
CA THR A 283 12.32 -11.22 -12.40
C THR A 283 12.11 -10.73 -10.98
N ASN A 284 13.16 -10.18 -10.35
CA ASN A 284 13.12 -9.76 -8.96
C ASN A 284 12.09 -8.65 -8.67
N GLY A 285 11.81 -7.75 -9.62
CA GLY A 285 10.84 -6.67 -9.43
C GLY A 285 9.38 -7.14 -9.55
N GLN A 286 9.08 -8.01 -10.52
CA GLN A 286 7.75 -8.59 -10.67
C GLN A 286 7.45 -9.56 -9.53
N ASP A 287 8.41 -10.43 -9.19
CA ASP A 287 8.30 -11.34 -8.05
C ASP A 287 8.11 -10.57 -6.73
N ARG A 288 8.72 -9.39 -6.60
CA ARG A 288 8.55 -8.51 -5.43
C ARG A 288 7.11 -7.99 -5.32
N ASP A 289 6.56 -7.43 -6.40
CA ASP A 289 5.20 -6.89 -6.43
C ASP A 289 4.16 -7.99 -6.17
N GLU A 290 4.33 -9.16 -6.78
CA GLU A 290 3.45 -10.32 -6.57
C GLU A 290 3.48 -10.81 -5.12
N ARG A 291 4.67 -10.97 -4.53
CA ARG A 291 4.81 -11.36 -3.11
C ARG A 291 4.23 -10.33 -2.16
N ALA A 292 4.46 -9.05 -2.44
CA ALA A 292 3.93 -7.94 -1.66
C ALA A 292 2.39 -7.94 -1.67
N GLU A 293 1.78 -8.16 -2.82
CA GLU A 293 0.32 -8.19 -2.93
C GLU A 293 -0.28 -9.46 -2.33
N GLN A 294 0.33 -10.64 -2.55
CA GLN A 294 -0.08 -11.89 -1.91
C GLN A 294 -0.04 -11.75 -0.38
N LEU A 295 1.04 -11.17 0.17
CA LEU A 295 1.13 -10.92 1.60
C LEU A 295 0.09 -9.91 2.07
N ALA A 296 -0.11 -8.80 1.35
CA ALA A 296 -1.15 -7.84 1.70
C ALA A 296 -2.54 -8.49 1.73
N GLY A 297 -2.80 -9.44 0.81
CA GLY A 297 -4.02 -10.24 0.81
C GLY A 297 -4.14 -11.18 1.98
N ALA A 298 -3.07 -11.90 2.32
CA ALA A 298 -3.05 -12.74 3.52
C ALA A 298 -3.30 -11.91 4.79
N ILE A 299 -2.71 -10.71 4.90
CA ILE A 299 -2.90 -9.80 6.03
C ILE A 299 -4.35 -9.28 6.11
N LEU A 300 -4.95 -8.90 4.98
CA LEU A 300 -6.35 -8.46 4.93
C LEU A 300 -7.30 -9.62 5.29
N ALA A 301 -7.07 -10.81 4.73
CA ALA A 301 -7.84 -12.01 5.02
C ALA A 301 -7.73 -12.44 6.50
N ALA A 302 -6.56 -12.23 7.11
CA ALA A 302 -6.33 -12.44 8.54
C ALA A 302 -7.10 -11.45 9.44
N GLY A 303 -7.69 -10.38 8.89
CA GLY A 303 -8.51 -9.42 9.63
C GLY A 303 -7.85 -8.08 9.90
N ALA A 304 -6.84 -7.67 9.13
CA ALA A 304 -6.39 -6.28 9.13
C ALA A 304 -7.47 -5.35 8.53
N GLY A 305 -7.56 -4.12 9.03
CA GLY A 305 -8.49 -3.12 8.50
C GLY A 305 -8.01 -2.48 7.20
N ALA A 306 -6.68 -2.36 7.05
CA ALA A 306 -6.03 -1.87 5.85
C ALA A 306 -4.55 -2.28 5.87
N VAL A 307 -3.93 -2.29 4.68
CA VAL A 307 -2.49 -2.50 4.51
C VAL A 307 -1.91 -1.37 3.68
N VAL A 308 -0.84 -0.75 4.18
CA VAL A 308 -0.05 0.25 3.47
C VAL A 308 1.34 -0.31 3.22
N ILE A 309 1.79 -0.24 1.98
CA ILE A 309 3.04 -0.85 1.52
C ILE A 309 3.69 0.04 0.47
N GLU A 310 5.02 0.14 0.54
CA GLU A 310 5.81 0.80 -0.49
C GLU A 310 6.00 -0.15 -1.68
N ARG A 311 5.40 0.22 -2.81
CA ARG A 311 5.49 -0.57 -4.04
C ARG A 311 6.92 -0.59 -4.61
N TRP A 312 7.58 0.55 -4.60
CA TRP A 312 8.93 0.73 -5.11
C TRP A 312 9.83 1.21 -3.97
N PRO A 313 11.15 0.98 -4.05
CA PRO A 313 12.09 1.68 -3.17
C PRO A 313 11.87 3.20 -3.23
N ILE A 314 11.77 3.83 -2.06
CA ILE A 314 11.68 5.27 -1.89
C ILE A 314 12.91 5.71 -1.10
N PRO A 315 13.56 6.85 -1.43
CA PRO A 315 14.66 7.36 -0.63
C PRO A 315 14.27 7.47 0.85
N ALA A 316 15.10 6.93 1.74
CA ALA A 316 14.77 6.79 3.16
C ALA A 316 14.35 8.11 3.85
N ALA A 317 14.86 9.26 3.40
CA ALA A 317 14.44 10.57 3.91
C ALA A 317 12.97 10.89 3.57
N ARG A 318 12.54 10.62 2.34
CA ARG A 318 11.17 10.84 1.89
C ARG A 318 10.20 9.82 2.48
N ALA A 319 10.63 8.56 2.62
CA ALA A 319 9.83 7.55 3.32
C ALA A 319 9.53 7.95 4.78
N ARG A 320 10.55 8.43 5.51
CA ARG A 320 10.39 8.92 6.88
C ARG A 320 9.47 10.14 6.98
N GLU A 321 9.63 11.12 6.09
CA GLU A 321 8.74 12.28 6.02
C GLU A 321 7.30 11.85 5.75
N PHE A 322 7.10 10.91 4.83
CA PHE A 322 5.78 10.34 4.53
C PHE A 322 5.16 9.71 5.79
N MET A 323 5.88 8.80 6.46
CA MET A 323 5.38 8.11 7.66
C MET A 323 5.07 9.07 8.80
N MET A 324 5.90 10.11 8.97
CA MET A 324 5.71 11.15 9.98
C MET A 324 4.39 11.89 9.80
N LEU A 325 4.14 12.42 8.61
CA LEU A 325 2.91 13.14 8.30
C LEU A 325 1.70 12.20 8.31
N PHE A 326 1.87 10.98 7.79
CA PHE A 326 0.82 9.96 7.78
C PHE A 326 0.34 9.62 9.20
N TYR A 327 1.24 9.29 10.13
CA TYR A 327 0.84 8.95 11.49
C TYR A 327 0.27 10.14 12.27
N GLN A 328 0.72 11.36 11.98
CA GLN A 328 0.12 12.57 12.54
C GLN A 328 -1.36 12.68 12.12
N ASP A 329 -1.64 12.59 10.82
CA ASP A 329 -3.01 12.62 10.29
C ASP A 329 -3.90 11.53 10.90
N ILE A 330 -3.38 10.29 11.00
CA ILE A 330 -4.13 9.18 11.62
C ILE A 330 -4.40 9.48 13.11
N ALA A 331 -3.44 10.05 13.83
CA ALA A 331 -3.63 10.45 15.22
C ALA A 331 -4.67 11.57 15.38
N ASP A 332 -4.78 12.45 14.38
CA ASP A 332 -5.79 13.51 14.31
C ASP A 332 -7.16 13.01 13.82
N GLY A 333 -7.28 11.71 13.50
CA GLY A 333 -8.52 11.06 13.10
C GLY A 333 -8.87 11.22 11.62
N VAL A 334 -7.92 11.64 10.79
CA VAL A 334 -8.06 11.68 9.32
C VAL A 334 -8.15 10.25 8.78
N ALA A 335 -8.98 10.03 7.78
CA ALA A 335 -9.13 8.71 7.17
C ALA A 335 -7.84 8.28 6.45
N VAL A 336 -7.52 6.98 6.47
CA VAL A 336 -6.27 6.43 5.87
C VAL A 336 -6.06 6.88 4.43
N GLY A 337 -7.09 6.77 3.58
CA GLY A 337 -6.98 7.16 2.17
C GLY A 337 -6.76 8.66 1.98
N GLU A 338 -7.37 9.49 2.82
CA GLU A 338 -7.21 10.95 2.79
C GLU A 338 -5.80 11.35 3.21
N SER A 339 -5.29 10.73 4.29
CA SER A 339 -3.92 10.97 4.75
C SER A 339 -2.89 10.58 3.69
N VAL A 340 -3.01 9.37 3.10
CA VAL A 340 -2.10 8.96 2.02
C VAL A 340 -2.12 9.94 0.83
N THR A 341 -3.31 10.48 0.50
CA THR A 341 -3.46 11.47 -0.57
C THR A 341 -2.81 12.80 -0.20
N ALA A 342 -3.08 13.31 1.01
CA ALA A 342 -2.55 14.58 1.50
C ALA A 342 -1.01 14.56 1.54
N VAL A 343 -0.43 13.50 2.09
CA VAL A 343 1.03 13.36 2.22
C VAL A 343 1.72 13.27 0.85
N ARG A 344 1.09 12.65 -0.17
CA ARG A 344 1.63 12.60 -1.54
C ARG A 344 1.66 13.96 -2.26
N VAL A 345 0.85 14.91 -1.80
CA VAL A 345 0.78 16.27 -2.36
C VAL A 345 1.65 17.25 -1.55
N SER A 346 2.10 16.85 -0.37
CA SER A 346 3.04 17.62 0.45
C SER A 346 4.38 17.82 -0.29
N PRO A 347 4.98 19.03 -0.24
CA PRO A 347 6.17 19.41 -1.03
C PRO A 347 7.48 18.64 -0.73
#